data_AF-A0AAJ2RA75-F1
#
_entry.id   AF-A0AAJ2RA75-F1
#
_cell.length_a   1.000
_cell.length_b   1.000
_cell.length_c   1.000
_cell.angle_alpha   90.00
_cell.angle_beta   90.00
_cell.angle_gamma   90.00
#
_symmetry.space_group_name_H-M   'P 1'
#
loop_
_entity.id
_entity.type
_entity.pdbx_description
1 polymer ?
#
loop_
_entity_poly.entity_id
_entity_poly.type
_entity_poly.pdbx_seq_one_letter_code
_entity_poly.pdbx_strand_id
1 'polypeptide(L)' 'MIPAPLLQFTDVRTRVFNGKTLIGLKHTAKTASGLDIATTWVDMPPEDVERLIKTLQDTLAELGRE' A
#
# COMPACT_ATOMS: atom_id res chain seq x y z
N MET A 1 -25.75 2.89 -2.99
CA MET A 1 -24.31 2.60 -3.19
C MET A 1 -23.60 3.04 -1.91
N ILE A 2 -22.85 2.16 -1.25
CA ILE A 2 -22.03 2.56 -0.10
C ILE A 2 -20.75 3.19 -0.66
N PRO A 3 -20.35 4.40 -0.24
CA PRO A 3 -19.13 5.02 -0.73
C PRO A 3 -17.92 4.13 -0.41
N ALA A 4 -17.03 3.95 -1.38
CA ALA A 4 -15.78 3.25 -1.14
C ALA A 4 -14.98 3.97 -0.04
N PRO A 5 -14.37 3.25 0.92
CA PRO A 5 -13.48 3.86 1.89
C PRO A 5 -12.34 4.61 1.20
N LEU A 6 -12.01 5.80 1.70
CA LEU A 6 -10.92 6.61 1.16
C LEU A 6 -9.63 6.34 1.92
N LEU A 7 -8.56 6.02 1.18
CA LEU A 7 -7.22 5.87 1.75
C LEU A 7 -6.84 7.16 2.48
N GLN A 8 -6.38 7.01 3.72
CA GLN A 8 -5.86 8.13 4.52
C GLN A 8 -4.34 8.16 4.44
N PHE A 9 -3.70 7.03 4.76
CA PHE A 9 -2.26 6.88 4.68
C PHE A 9 -1.86 5.40 4.56
N THR A 10 -0.61 5.19 4.17
CA THR A 10 0.04 3.89 4.11
C THR A 10 1.22 3.89 5.06
N ASP A 11 1.22 2.99 6.03
CA ASP A 11 2.37 2.73 6.88
C ASP A 11 3.35 1.79 6.18
N VAL A 12 4.64 2.06 6.37
CA VAL A 12 5.74 1.23 5.87
C VAL A 12 6.60 0.80 7.04
N ARG A 13 6.99 -0.48 7.07
CA ARG A 13 7.95 -1.01 8.04
C ARG A 13 8.96 -1.92 7.37
N THR A 14 10.10 -2.10 8.00
CA THR A 14 11.02 -3.19 7.70
C THR A 14 10.95 -4.25 8.80
N ARG A 15 11.08 -5.51 8.42
CA ARG A 15 11.08 -6.65 9.34
C ARG A 15 12.07 -7.70 8.86
N VAL A 16 12.79 -8.34 9.78
CA VAL A 16 13.54 -9.56 9.48
C VAL A 16 12.69 -10.78 9.83
N PHE A 17 12.53 -11.71 8.90
CA PHE A 17 11.83 -12.98 9.09
C PHE A 17 12.63 -14.12 8.44
N ASN A 18 12.97 -15.14 9.23
CA ASN A 18 13.84 -16.25 8.81
C ASN A 18 15.14 -15.80 8.11
N GLY A 19 15.80 -14.77 8.65
CA GLY A 19 17.06 -14.23 8.11
C GLY A 19 16.90 -13.41 6.81
N LYS A 20 15.67 -13.22 6.32
CA LYS A 20 15.37 -12.38 5.15
C LYS A 20 14.76 -11.06 5.59
N THR A 21 15.20 -9.96 4.99
CA THR A 21 14.58 -8.65 5.16
C THR A 21 13.33 -8.58 4.30
N LEU A 22 12.22 -8.19 4.91
CA LEU A 22 10.94 -7.92 4.26
C LEU A 22 10.51 -6.49 4.53
N ILE A 23 9.74 -5.92 3.60
CA ILE A 23 9.13 -4.60 3.69
C ILE A 23 7.62 -4.82 3.84
N GLY A 24 7.07 -4.37 4.96
CA GLY A 24 5.65 -4.44 5.24
C GLY A 24 4.93 -3.16 4.83
N LEU A 25 3.79 -3.31 4.16
CA LEU A 25 2.84 -2.23 3.89
C LEU A 25 1.53 -2.46 4.64
N LYS A 26 0.94 -1.38 5.16
CA LYS A 26 -0.38 -1.39 5.76
C LYS A 26 -1.14 -0.12 5.36
N HIS A 27 -2.31 -0.30 4.77
CA HIS A 27 -3.20 0.80 4.42
C HIS A 27 -4.20 1.07 5.55
N THR A 28 -4.38 2.34 5.87
CA THR A 28 -5.47 2.83 6.72
C THR A 28 -6.39 3.70 5.86
N ALA A 29 -7.67 3.35 5.84
CA ALA A 29 -8.71 4.05 5.10
C ALA A 29 -9.84 4.46 6.04
N LYS A 30 -10.61 5.48 5.65
CA LYS A 30 -11.76 5.96 6.42
C LYS A 30 -13.05 5.64 5.68
N THR A 31 -14.00 5.08 6.40
CA THR A 31 -15.37 4.87 5.91
C THR A 31 -16.12 6.19 5.79
N ALA A 32 -17.24 6.18 5.07
CA ALA A 32 -18.14 7.32 4.99
C ALA A 32 -18.68 7.79 6.35
N SER A 33 -18.78 6.89 7.34
CA SER A 33 -19.20 7.22 8.72
C SER A 33 -18.04 7.72 9.59
N GLY A 34 -16.85 7.90 9.03
CA GLY A 34 -15.68 8.40 9.76
C GLY A 34 -14.96 7.34 10.61
N LEU A 35 -15.30 6.06 10.46
CA LEU A 35 -14.59 4.97 11.14
C LEU A 35 -13.36 4.56 10.35
N ASP A 36 -12.26 4.35 11.06
CA ASP A 36 -11.00 3.88 10.47
C ASP A 36 -11.05 2.37 10.25
N ILE A 37 -10.62 1.94 9.06
CA ILE A 37 -10.41 0.54 8.69
C ILE A 37 -8.97 0.42 8.26
N ALA A 38 -8.26 -0.55 8.82
CA ALA A 38 -6.90 -0.85 8.44
C ALA A 38 -6.77 -2.27 7.90
N THR A 39 -5.98 -2.41 6.84
CA THR A 39 -5.62 -3.70 6.27
C THR A 39 -4.65 -4.45 7.20
N THR A 40 -4.53 -5.77 7.00
CA THR A 40 -3.43 -6.54 7.57
C THR A 40 -2.11 -6.14 6.90
N TRP A 41 -1.00 -6.31 7.62
CA TRP A 41 0.32 -6.12 7.03
C TRP A 41 0.53 -7.08 5.85
N VAL A 42 0.99 -6.53 4.73
CA VAL A 42 1.49 -7.30 3.58
C VAL A 42 2.99 -7.15 3.57
N ASP A 43 3.71 -8.21 3.97
CA ASP A 43 5.17 -8.24 4.00
C ASP A 43 5.70 -8.79 2.67
N MET A 44 6.56 -8.04 1.98
CA MET A 44 7.12 -8.36 0.66
C MET A 44 8.65 -8.36 0.67
N PRO A 45 9.31 -9.18 -0.16
CA PRO A 45 10.73 -9.03 -0.43
C PRO A 45 11.07 -7.67 -1.07
N PRO A 46 12.27 -7.12 -0.89
CA PRO A 46 12.67 -5.85 -1.49
C PRO A 46 12.49 -5.81 -3.01
N GLU A 47 12.83 -6.90 -3.71
CA GLU A 47 12.70 -7.01 -5.17
C GLU A 47 11.24 -6.92 -5.65
N ASP A 48 10.27 -7.34 -4.83
CA ASP A 48 8.85 -7.23 -5.14
C ASP A 48 8.37 -5.80 -4.93
N VAL A 49 8.89 -5.11 -3.92
CA VAL A 49 8.60 -3.69 -3.67
C VAL A 49 9.15 -2.80 -4.77
N GLU A 50 10.35 -3.08 -5.27
CA GLU A 50 10.91 -2.35 -6.42
C GLU A 50 10.02 -2.48 -7.67
N ARG A 51 9.53 -3.70 -7.95
CA ARG A 51 8.57 -3.93 -9.05
C ARG A 51 7.26 -3.19 -8.81
N LEU A 52 6.73 -3.21 -7.59
CA LEU A 52 5.52 -2.45 -7.24
C LEU A 52 5.71 -0.95 -7.48
N ILE A 53 6.82 -0.37 -7.02
CA ILE A 53 7.14 1.05 -7.24
C ILE A 53 7.15 1.37 -8.73
N LYS A 54 7.79 0.52 -9.55
CA LYS A 54 7.83 0.71 -11.00
C LYS A 54 6.43 0.69 -11.61
N THR A 55 5.59 -0.28 -11.26
CA THR A 55 4.20 -0.36 -11.74
C THR A 55 3.39 0.87 -11.34
N LEU A 56 3.56 1.37 -10.12
CA LEU A 56 2.87 2.58 -9.66
C LEU A 56 3.32 3.82 -10.45
N GLN A 57 4.63 3.98 -10.67
CA GLN A 57 5.18 5.06 -11.48
C GLN A 57 4.64 5.03 -12.92
N ASP A 58 4.60 3.85 -13.54
CA ASP A 58 4.09 3.69 -14.90
C ASP A 58 2.61 4.03 -14.99
N THR A 59 1.80 3.54 -14.03
CA THR A 59 0.37 3.85 -13.94
C THR A 59 0.13 5.36 -13.79
N LEU A 60 0.89 6.04 -12.93
CA LEU A 60 0.80 7.50 -12.76
C LEU A 60 1.21 8.25 -14.03
N ALA A 61 2.26 7.78 -14.72
CA ALA A 61 2.71 8.37 -15.97
C ALA A 61 1.71 8.17 -17.12
N GLU A 62 0.86 7.15 -17.08
CA GLU A 62 -0.24 6.97 -18.03
C GLU A 62 -1.40 7.93 -17.74
N LEU A 63 -1.79 8.09 -16.47
CA LEU A 63 -2.84 9.05 -16.08
C LEU A 63 -2.51 10.50 -16.43
N GLY A 64 -1.22 10.89 -16.39
CA GLY A 64 -0.79 12.24 -16.76
C GLY A 64 -0.72 12.51 -18.28
N ARG A 65 -1.08 11.54 -19.13
CA ARG A 65 -1.13 11.69 -20.59
C ARG A 65 -2.55 11.89 -21.13
N GLU A 66 -3.57 11.81 -20.28
CA GLU A 66 -4.93 12.29 -20.56
C GLU A 66 -5.04 13.81 -20.32
#